data_AF-A0A4Y9YFQ2-F1
#
_entry.id   AF-A0A4Y9YFQ2-F1
#
_cell.length_a   1.000
_cell.length_b   1.000
_cell.length_c   1.000
_cell.angle_alpha   90.00
_cell.angle_beta   90.00
_cell.angle_gamma   90.00
#
_symmetry.space_group_name_H-M   'P 1'
#
loop_
_entity.id
_entity.type
_entity.pdbx_description
1 polymer ?
#
loop_
_entity_poly.entity_id
_entity_poly.type
_entity_poly.pdbx_seq_one_letter_code
_entity_poly.pdbx_strand_id
1 'polypeptide(L)'
;MVDPDTAASLYFIINTAQKENAEVVKAEIQNIQGKYGRCKQEPKLPDFPCPFTASLLGLAWTMDKGEERRGWPYVSGVSFTWVKMPADSRPWAPDCDNNDGITVIDVTDPGSPAYCFMSGEGSMRPITARGYMLYYDDIGDVPAHTLRAFDCIPLVTQDIIDEAWPPQDKLEGAETGPSTDGDNFPRDTANSLISSLAELSLGLALDQAISIGDTSDIERLLLQPQKVDLVRSHLQRHKPFPNSALSLLEAVLADEHDSEAVNLSGFNLSGKQLLQVLSSHNEAVRTLNISFNEVITSEGMSKLLAAMPCLRRLVLIGCTSIMDDDLCDLMRTEPELFYTLDTLLHPMLLEIKEPPQWPVAFTFAGSFDMPGEMRGCCLPVFTPTSVVQSLLDFHDMAMAFLQLSDLKSASRGGMTAQAAFTAVREPDVRWSRRALAAAPLFGVDEWNMPPNWVCIFHYGDCELPAATAFQYAFVKHNRASHSPDGKAVKASVQYFDLPGFLTMLKRERRPPVDKVLAAQLSRRLLSKEES
;
A
#
# COMPACT_ATOMS: atom_id res chain seq x y z
N MET A 1 3.98 28.03 -10.86
CA MET A 1 3.49 27.08 -9.84
C MET A 1 3.32 25.79 -10.58
N VAL A 2 3.87 24.67 -10.11
CA VAL A 2 3.75 23.42 -10.86
C VAL A 2 2.29 22.99 -10.81
N ASP A 3 1.70 22.69 -11.97
CA ASP A 3 0.40 22.04 -12.05
C ASP A 3 0.32 20.86 -11.07
N PRO A 4 -0.57 20.91 -10.07
CA PRO A 4 -0.74 19.85 -9.07
C PRO A 4 -0.91 18.46 -9.70
N ASP A 5 -1.67 18.40 -10.79
CA ASP A 5 -2.14 17.17 -11.40
C ASP A 5 -1.00 16.44 -12.10
N THR A 6 -0.18 17.18 -12.85
CA THR A 6 1.03 16.66 -13.51
C THR A 6 2.03 16.11 -12.48
N ALA A 7 2.23 16.78 -11.34
CA ALA A 7 3.15 16.31 -10.32
C ALA A 7 2.60 15.09 -9.55
N ALA A 8 1.32 15.11 -9.18
CA ALA A 8 0.65 13.99 -8.55
C ALA A 8 0.73 12.72 -9.43
N SER A 9 0.52 12.88 -10.73
CA SER A 9 0.57 11.79 -11.71
C SER A 9 1.97 11.19 -11.81
N LEU A 10 3.01 12.05 -11.91
CA LEU A 10 4.39 11.59 -11.91
C LEU A 10 4.73 10.86 -10.60
N TYR A 11 4.28 11.40 -9.47
CA TYR A 11 4.52 10.82 -8.15
C TYR A 11 3.86 9.45 -7.98
N PHE A 12 2.62 9.30 -8.48
CA PHE A 12 1.95 8.01 -8.52
C PHE A 12 2.72 7.00 -9.38
N ILE A 13 3.16 7.40 -10.59
CA ILE A 13 3.95 6.51 -11.47
C ILE A 13 5.24 6.05 -10.79
N ILE A 14 5.98 6.98 -10.18
CA ILE A 14 7.22 6.67 -9.46
C ILE A 14 6.97 5.69 -8.30
N ASN A 15 5.91 5.92 -7.50
CA ASN A 15 5.61 5.04 -6.39
C ASN A 15 5.13 3.66 -6.83
N THR A 16 4.27 3.60 -7.85
CA THR A 16 3.76 2.35 -8.39
C THR A 16 4.91 1.49 -8.93
N ALA A 17 5.92 2.11 -9.53
CA ALA A 17 7.12 1.45 -10.05
C ALA A 17 8.12 0.96 -8.99
N GLN A 18 7.95 1.34 -7.71
CA GLN A 18 8.77 0.78 -6.64
C GLN A 18 8.47 -0.69 -6.46
N LYS A 19 9.50 -1.52 -6.33
CA LYS A 19 9.39 -2.99 -6.22
C LYS A 19 8.31 -3.41 -5.21
N GLU A 20 8.34 -2.82 -4.01
CA GLU A 20 7.45 -3.17 -2.90
C GLU A 20 5.99 -2.85 -3.19
N ASN A 21 5.71 -1.71 -3.84
CA ASN A 21 4.36 -1.32 -4.21
C ASN A 21 3.89 -2.07 -5.46
N ALA A 22 4.77 -2.23 -6.46
CA ALA A 22 4.49 -2.95 -7.70
C ALA A 22 4.06 -4.39 -7.45
N GLU A 23 4.70 -5.08 -6.50
CA GLU A 23 4.29 -6.43 -6.09
C GLU A 23 2.84 -6.49 -5.58
N VAL A 24 2.43 -5.48 -4.83
CA VAL A 24 1.09 -5.38 -4.24
C VAL A 24 0.06 -5.03 -5.31
N VAL A 25 0.39 -4.07 -6.19
CA VAL A 25 -0.45 -3.70 -7.33
C VAL A 25 -0.64 -4.90 -8.27
N LYS A 26 0.41 -5.67 -8.57
CA LYS A 26 0.32 -6.93 -9.33
C LYS A 26 -0.64 -7.92 -8.67
N ALA A 27 -0.53 -8.06 -7.35
CA ALA A 27 -1.42 -8.95 -6.59
C ALA A 27 -2.88 -8.45 -6.61
N GLU A 28 -3.14 -7.14 -6.52
CA GLU A 28 -4.50 -6.62 -6.67
C GLU A 28 -5.07 -6.86 -8.07
N ILE A 29 -4.28 -6.61 -9.13
CA ILE A 29 -4.68 -6.86 -10.53
C ILE A 29 -5.02 -8.33 -10.74
N GLN A 30 -4.13 -9.23 -10.32
CA GLN A 30 -4.37 -10.67 -10.40
C GLN A 30 -5.61 -11.08 -9.60
N ASN A 31 -5.86 -10.45 -8.45
CA ASN A 31 -7.02 -10.75 -7.62
C ASN A 31 -8.34 -10.29 -8.25
N ILE A 32 -8.36 -9.32 -9.17
CA ILE A 32 -9.61 -8.86 -9.81
C ILE A 32 -9.83 -9.45 -11.20
N GLN A 33 -8.78 -10.04 -11.80
CA GLN A 33 -8.82 -10.59 -13.15
C GLN A 33 -9.97 -11.61 -13.32
N GLY A 34 -10.87 -11.33 -14.26
CA GLY A 34 -12.00 -12.19 -14.60
C GLY A 34 -13.11 -12.30 -13.54
N LYS A 35 -13.07 -11.50 -12.46
CA LYS A 35 -14.08 -11.55 -11.39
C LYS A 35 -15.30 -10.67 -11.63
N TYR A 36 -15.14 -9.59 -12.39
CA TYR A 36 -16.16 -8.57 -12.57
C TYR A 36 -16.50 -8.36 -14.05
N GLY A 37 -17.74 -7.98 -14.32
CA GLY A 37 -18.20 -7.56 -15.63
C GLY A 37 -17.69 -6.16 -15.99
N ARG A 38 -17.97 -5.71 -17.22
CA ARG A 38 -17.71 -4.31 -17.62
C ARG A 38 -18.67 -3.36 -16.89
N CYS A 39 -18.49 -2.06 -17.09
CA CYS A 39 -19.38 -1.01 -16.57
C CYS A 39 -20.86 -1.40 -16.78
N LYS A 40 -21.64 -1.44 -15.68
CA LYS A 40 -23.06 -1.85 -15.61
C LYS A 40 -23.37 -3.32 -15.95
N GLN A 41 -22.38 -4.19 -16.04
CA GLN A 41 -22.57 -5.63 -16.24
C GLN A 41 -22.33 -6.41 -14.95
N GLU A 42 -22.95 -7.58 -14.83
CA GLU A 42 -22.74 -8.51 -13.72
C GLU A 42 -21.53 -9.44 -14.01
N PRO A 43 -20.74 -9.84 -13.00
CA PRO A 43 -20.80 -9.38 -11.61
C PRO A 43 -20.36 -7.92 -11.48
N LYS A 44 -21.08 -7.11 -10.71
CA LYS A 44 -20.74 -5.68 -10.54
C LYS A 44 -19.32 -5.48 -10.02
N LEU A 45 -18.63 -4.49 -10.59
CA LEU A 45 -17.37 -3.99 -10.08
C LEU A 45 -17.60 -3.27 -8.73
N PRO A 46 -16.84 -3.58 -7.67
CA PRO A 46 -16.84 -2.79 -6.44
C PRO A 46 -16.40 -1.36 -6.72
N ASP A 47 -16.80 -0.40 -5.88
CA ASP A 47 -16.37 0.99 -6.01
C ASP A 47 -14.84 1.14 -6.06
N PHE A 48 -14.13 0.27 -5.32
CA PHE A 48 -12.66 0.23 -5.24
C PHE A 48 -12.16 -1.21 -5.37
N PRO A 49 -12.00 -1.74 -6.59
CA PRO A 49 -11.56 -3.13 -6.80
C PRO A 49 -10.11 -3.36 -6.37
N CYS A 50 -9.29 -2.29 -6.36
CA CYS A 50 -7.88 -2.27 -5.99
C CYS A 50 -7.63 -1.19 -4.91
N PRO A 51 -8.02 -1.43 -3.64
CA PRO A 51 -7.98 -0.40 -2.60
C PRO A 51 -6.57 0.11 -2.26
N PHE A 52 -5.53 -0.73 -2.34
CA PHE A 52 -4.15 -0.27 -2.16
C PHE A 52 -3.70 0.65 -3.29
N THR A 53 -3.96 0.26 -4.54
CA THR A 53 -3.66 1.08 -5.72
C THR A 53 -4.41 2.41 -5.66
N ALA A 54 -5.68 2.38 -5.29
CA ALA A 54 -6.49 3.59 -5.08
C ALA A 54 -5.90 4.47 -3.97
N SER A 55 -5.51 3.88 -2.84
CA SER A 55 -4.85 4.59 -1.72
C SER A 55 -3.55 5.25 -2.15
N LEU A 56 -2.75 4.56 -2.97
CA LEU A 56 -1.50 5.07 -3.50
C LEU A 56 -1.75 6.30 -4.40
N LEU A 57 -2.76 6.23 -5.26
CA LEU A 57 -3.18 7.35 -6.12
C LEU A 57 -3.68 8.53 -5.29
N GLY A 58 -4.59 8.30 -4.34
CA GLY A 58 -5.10 9.39 -3.52
C GLY A 58 -4.02 10.02 -2.65
N LEU A 59 -3.04 9.27 -2.17
CA LEU A 59 -1.89 9.83 -1.46
C LEU A 59 -0.98 10.66 -2.38
N ALA A 60 -0.79 10.24 -3.62
CA ALA A 60 -0.04 10.99 -4.63
C ALA A 60 -0.74 12.30 -5.02
N TRP A 61 -2.07 12.23 -5.17
CA TRP A 61 -2.93 13.37 -5.45
C TRP A 61 -2.99 14.36 -4.30
N THR A 62 -2.95 13.87 -3.07
CA THR A 62 -3.26 14.72 -1.93
C THR A 62 -2.04 15.31 -1.27
N MET A 63 -0.85 14.70 -1.42
CA MET A 63 0.36 15.21 -0.80
C MET A 63 1.66 14.85 -1.53
N ASP A 64 2.48 15.88 -1.76
CA ASP A 64 3.88 15.77 -2.16
C ASP A 64 4.76 16.65 -1.27
N LYS A 65 5.85 16.10 -0.71
CA LYS A 65 6.82 16.89 0.08
C LYS A 65 7.66 17.85 -0.76
N GLY A 66 7.56 17.79 -2.09
CA GLY A 66 8.12 18.81 -2.97
C GLY A 66 9.65 18.86 -2.98
N GLU A 67 10.33 17.74 -2.70
CA GLU A 67 11.80 17.68 -2.77
C GLU A 67 12.34 18.13 -4.15
N GLU A 68 11.55 17.98 -5.22
CA GLU A 68 11.86 18.48 -6.57
C GLU A 68 11.28 19.88 -6.86
N ARG A 69 10.21 20.25 -6.16
CA ARG A 69 9.53 21.55 -6.28
C ARG A 69 10.20 22.58 -5.38
N ARG A 70 11.32 23.19 -5.82
CA ARG A 70 12.03 24.35 -5.18
C ARG A 70 11.33 24.98 -3.94
N GLY A 71 11.31 24.24 -2.82
CA GLY A 71 10.98 24.75 -1.49
C GLY A 71 9.58 24.47 -0.89
N TRP A 72 8.57 23.92 -1.58
CA TRP A 72 7.23 23.83 -0.96
C TRP A 72 6.52 22.49 -1.13
N PRO A 73 6.01 21.89 -0.03
CA PRO A 73 5.13 20.74 -0.12
C PRO A 73 3.78 21.16 -0.71
N TYR A 74 3.18 20.25 -1.46
CA TYR A 74 1.82 20.37 -1.96
C TYR A 74 0.90 19.54 -1.09
N VAL A 75 -0.22 20.13 -0.65
CA VAL A 75 -1.36 19.43 -0.07
C VAL A 75 -2.63 19.94 -0.73
N SER A 76 -3.42 19.02 -1.27
CA SER A 76 -4.69 19.33 -1.95
C SER A 76 -5.78 19.90 -1.03
N GLY A 77 -5.64 19.73 0.29
CA GLY A 77 -6.62 20.17 1.30
C GLY A 77 -7.90 19.33 1.36
N VAL A 78 -7.99 18.24 0.59
CA VAL A 78 -9.14 17.34 0.52
C VAL A 78 -8.81 15.98 1.15
N SER A 79 -9.81 15.29 1.72
CA SER A 79 -9.63 13.93 2.23
C SER A 79 -9.75 12.91 1.10
N PHE A 80 -9.18 11.71 1.32
CA PHE A 80 -9.30 10.58 0.39
C PHE A 80 -10.75 10.28 0.00
N THR A 81 -11.67 10.42 0.97
CA THR A 81 -13.10 10.19 0.76
C THR A 81 -13.77 11.17 -0.19
N TRP A 82 -13.23 12.39 -0.35
CA TRP A 82 -13.77 13.41 -1.26
C TRP A 82 -13.16 13.36 -2.67
N VAL A 83 -11.99 12.73 -2.84
CA VAL A 83 -11.28 12.68 -4.14
C VAL A 83 -11.50 11.39 -4.91
N LYS A 84 -12.40 10.53 -4.43
CA LYS A 84 -12.63 9.19 -4.99
C LYS A 84 -13.96 9.14 -5.73
N MET A 85 -13.96 8.40 -6.84
CA MET A 85 -15.16 8.07 -7.60
C MET A 85 -15.31 6.55 -7.70
N PRO A 86 -16.54 6.00 -7.75
CA PRO A 86 -16.76 4.58 -8.02
C PRO A 86 -16.07 4.12 -9.30
N ALA A 87 -15.49 2.92 -9.30
CA ALA A 87 -14.77 2.38 -10.46
C ALA A 87 -15.65 2.17 -11.71
N ASP A 88 -16.97 2.14 -11.58
CA ASP A 88 -17.91 2.07 -12.71
C ASP A 88 -18.34 3.46 -13.24
N SER A 89 -17.87 4.54 -12.61
CA SER A 89 -18.09 5.91 -13.04
C SER A 89 -17.38 6.17 -14.36
N ARG A 90 -18.05 6.88 -15.27
CA ARG A 90 -17.44 7.23 -16.56
C ARG A 90 -16.71 8.57 -16.40
N PRO A 91 -15.48 8.71 -16.91
CA PRO A 91 -14.69 9.92 -16.70
C PRO A 91 -15.31 11.23 -17.20
N TRP A 92 -16.29 11.14 -18.11
CA TRP A 92 -17.02 12.25 -18.72
C TRP A 92 -18.53 12.19 -18.49
N ALA A 93 -18.99 11.44 -17.49
CA ALA A 93 -20.41 11.45 -17.19
C ALA A 93 -20.82 12.86 -16.69
N PRO A 94 -22.08 13.30 -16.92
CA PRO A 94 -22.52 14.67 -16.56
C PRO A 94 -22.40 15.03 -15.08
N ASP A 95 -22.23 14.02 -14.22
CA ASP A 95 -21.99 14.13 -12.78
C ASP A 95 -20.49 14.25 -12.41
N CYS A 96 -19.60 14.06 -13.39
CA CYS A 96 -18.17 14.34 -13.26
C CYS A 96 -17.95 15.80 -13.65
N ASP A 97 -17.74 16.68 -12.68
CA ASP A 97 -17.41 18.10 -12.90
C ASP A 97 -15.97 18.24 -13.39
N ASN A 98 -15.68 17.63 -14.54
CA ASN A 98 -14.37 17.65 -15.18
C ASN A 98 -14.39 18.62 -16.36
N ASN A 99 -13.84 19.80 -16.14
CA ASN A 99 -13.64 20.85 -17.13
C ASN A 99 -12.18 20.92 -17.65
N ASP A 100 -11.25 20.23 -17.01
CA ASP A 100 -9.80 20.45 -17.17
C ASP A 100 -9.03 19.25 -17.75
N GLY A 101 -9.71 18.17 -18.15
CA GLY A 101 -9.06 17.01 -18.77
C GLY A 101 -8.89 15.82 -17.83
N ILE A 102 -8.34 14.72 -18.34
CA ILE A 102 -8.12 13.50 -17.56
C ILE A 102 -6.68 13.06 -17.72
N THR A 103 -6.06 12.67 -16.60
CA THR A 103 -4.82 11.89 -16.64
C THR A 103 -5.14 10.41 -16.52
N VAL A 104 -4.66 9.61 -17.47
CA VAL A 104 -4.78 8.16 -17.49
C VAL A 104 -3.42 7.57 -17.18
N ILE A 105 -3.37 6.63 -16.24
CA ILE A 105 -2.15 5.92 -15.87
C ILE A 105 -2.45 4.43 -15.96
N ASP A 106 -1.82 3.76 -16.93
CA ASP A 106 -1.92 2.32 -17.09
C ASP A 106 -0.90 1.63 -16.18
N VAL A 107 -1.41 0.82 -15.27
CA VAL A 107 -0.64 0.08 -14.27
C VAL A 107 -0.68 -1.43 -14.53
N THR A 108 -1.08 -1.87 -15.72
CA THR A 108 -1.12 -3.30 -16.11
C THR A 108 0.22 -3.99 -15.86
N ASP A 109 1.34 -3.33 -16.17
CA ASP A 109 2.65 -3.65 -15.62
C ASP A 109 3.11 -2.53 -14.69
N PRO A 110 2.94 -2.65 -13.36
CA PRO A 110 3.29 -1.57 -12.45
C PRO A 110 4.80 -1.34 -12.38
N GLY A 111 5.65 -2.27 -12.88
CA GLY A 111 7.09 -2.03 -13.00
C GLY A 111 7.48 -1.12 -14.18
N SER A 112 6.57 -0.94 -15.14
CA SER A 112 6.73 -0.04 -16.28
C SER A 112 5.38 0.64 -16.60
N PRO A 113 4.84 1.49 -15.70
CA PRO A 113 3.57 2.17 -15.94
C PRO A 113 3.63 3.03 -17.20
N ALA A 114 2.51 3.14 -17.91
CA ALA A 114 2.33 4.08 -19.02
C ALA A 114 1.37 5.19 -18.62
N TYR A 115 1.44 6.34 -19.31
CA TYR A 115 0.54 7.47 -19.03
C TYR A 115 0.00 8.11 -20.30
N CYS A 116 -1.10 8.85 -20.19
CA CYS A 116 -1.43 9.91 -21.14
C CYS A 116 -2.33 10.95 -20.49
N PHE A 117 -2.42 12.12 -21.11
CA PHE A 117 -3.47 13.10 -20.82
C PHE A 117 -4.55 13.02 -21.91
N MET A 118 -5.77 13.44 -21.59
CA MET A 118 -6.89 13.59 -22.52
C MET A 118 -7.54 14.95 -22.29
N SER A 119 -7.71 15.75 -23.34
CA SER A 119 -8.36 17.08 -23.26
C SER A 119 -9.89 16.96 -23.27
N GLY A 120 -10.57 17.88 -22.57
CA GLY A 120 -12.03 17.83 -22.36
C GLY A 120 -12.92 18.13 -23.57
N GLU A 121 -12.37 18.57 -24.69
CA GLU A 121 -13.16 18.95 -25.89
C GLU A 121 -13.44 17.78 -26.84
N GLY A 122 -13.96 16.67 -26.33
CA GLY A 122 -14.52 15.58 -27.14
C GLY A 122 -13.51 14.75 -27.96
N SER A 123 -12.21 15.06 -27.90
CA SER A 123 -11.16 14.20 -28.46
C SER A 123 -10.59 13.30 -27.37
N MET A 124 -10.98 12.02 -27.36
CA MET A 124 -10.41 10.96 -26.50
C MET A 124 -8.99 10.55 -26.93
N ARG A 125 -8.20 11.48 -27.50
CA ARG A 125 -6.88 11.19 -28.03
C ARG A 125 -5.83 11.33 -26.92
N PRO A 126 -5.03 10.29 -26.65
CA PRO A 126 -3.86 10.39 -25.79
C PRO A 126 -2.92 11.50 -26.25
N ILE A 127 -2.57 12.41 -25.34
CA ILE A 127 -1.53 13.42 -25.55
C ILE A 127 -0.45 13.32 -24.47
N THR A 128 0.75 13.79 -24.82
CA THR A 128 1.89 13.85 -23.88
C THR A 128 1.70 14.95 -22.85
N ALA A 129 2.48 14.93 -21.77
CA ALA A 129 2.53 16.01 -20.78
C ALA A 129 2.79 17.39 -21.43
N ARG A 130 3.69 17.43 -22.42
CA ARG A 130 3.96 18.65 -23.19
C ARG A 130 2.76 19.10 -24.02
N GLY A 131 2.06 18.16 -24.65
CA GLY A 131 0.85 18.46 -25.41
C GLY A 131 -0.26 19.01 -24.51
N TYR A 132 -0.43 18.42 -23.34
CA TYR A 132 -1.39 18.87 -22.33
C TYR A 132 -1.06 20.29 -21.82
N MET A 133 0.21 20.58 -21.53
CA MET A 133 0.62 21.92 -21.11
C MET A 133 0.46 22.99 -22.21
N LEU A 134 0.66 22.64 -23.47
CA LEU A 134 0.42 23.56 -24.59
C LEU A 134 -1.07 23.81 -24.85
N TYR A 135 -1.95 22.92 -24.37
CA TYR A 135 -3.39 23.10 -24.51
C TYR A 135 -3.93 24.16 -23.54
N TYR A 136 -3.33 24.28 -22.35
CA TYR A 136 -3.69 25.29 -21.36
C TYR A 136 -2.66 26.43 -21.38
N ASP A 137 -2.88 27.43 -22.24
CA ASP A 137 -2.02 28.61 -22.37
C ASP A 137 -1.80 29.38 -21.04
N ASP A 138 -2.65 29.16 -20.03
CA ASP A 138 -2.62 29.83 -18.71
C ASP A 138 -1.97 28.99 -17.58
N ILE A 139 -1.60 27.72 -17.80
CA ILE A 139 -0.91 26.92 -16.77
C ILE A 139 0.55 27.35 -16.74
N GLY A 140 0.91 28.16 -15.75
CA GLY A 140 2.25 28.72 -15.61
C GLY A 140 3.38 27.68 -15.66
N ASP A 141 4.61 28.14 -15.93
CA ASP A 141 5.79 27.29 -16.19
C ASP A 141 5.89 26.01 -15.33
N VAL A 142 5.57 24.86 -15.93
CA VAL A 142 5.94 23.55 -15.36
C VAL A 142 7.45 23.42 -15.42
N PRO A 143 8.11 23.00 -14.33
CA PRO A 143 9.54 22.85 -14.33
C PRO A 143 10.00 21.89 -15.41
N ALA A 144 11.00 22.30 -16.19
CA ALA A 144 11.55 21.49 -17.29
C ALA A 144 12.05 20.10 -16.85
N HIS A 145 12.31 19.87 -15.55
CA HIS A 145 12.64 18.55 -15.05
C HIS A 145 11.43 17.61 -14.97
N THR A 146 10.23 18.11 -14.62
CA THR A 146 8.99 17.34 -14.58
C THR A 146 8.60 16.85 -15.98
N LEU A 147 8.63 17.74 -16.98
CA LEU A 147 8.36 17.36 -18.37
C LEU A 147 9.37 16.31 -18.89
N ARG A 148 10.66 16.48 -18.54
CA ARG A 148 11.69 15.49 -18.91
C ARG A 148 11.49 14.14 -18.23
N ALA A 149 10.94 14.11 -17.01
CA ALA A 149 10.62 12.85 -16.35
C ALA A 149 9.53 12.08 -17.12
N PHE A 150 8.51 12.79 -17.60
CA PHE A 150 7.46 12.22 -18.45
C PHE A 150 7.95 11.77 -19.83
N ASP A 151 8.93 12.44 -20.42
CA ASP A 151 9.51 12.04 -21.72
C ASP A 151 10.13 10.63 -21.69
N CYS A 152 10.45 10.10 -20.50
CA CYS A 152 10.98 8.75 -20.29
C CYS A 152 9.91 7.69 -19.98
N ILE A 153 8.63 8.08 -19.87
CA ILE A 153 7.53 7.18 -19.51
C ILE A 153 6.76 6.82 -20.79
N PRO A 154 6.44 5.55 -21.04
CA PRO A 154 5.65 5.15 -22.20
C PRO A 154 4.29 5.87 -22.25
N LEU A 155 3.86 6.23 -23.45
CA LEU A 155 2.53 6.81 -23.66
C LEU A 155 1.49 5.69 -23.82
N VAL A 156 0.35 5.81 -23.13
CA VAL A 156 -0.83 4.96 -23.36
C VAL A 156 -1.32 5.15 -24.80
N THR A 157 -1.56 4.05 -25.50
CA THR A 157 -2.00 4.08 -26.89
C THR A 157 -3.52 4.26 -26.99
N GLN A 158 -4.00 4.72 -28.16
CA GLN A 158 -5.44 4.82 -28.40
C GLN A 158 -6.14 3.46 -28.26
N ASP A 159 -5.49 2.37 -28.68
CA ASP A 159 -6.06 1.03 -28.60
C ASP A 159 -6.35 0.61 -27.15
N ILE A 160 -5.44 0.94 -26.21
CA ILE A 160 -5.64 0.69 -24.77
C ILE A 160 -6.81 1.52 -24.23
N ILE A 161 -6.91 2.79 -24.63
CA ILE A 161 -8.04 3.66 -24.26
C ILE A 161 -9.37 3.11 -24.80
N ASP A 162 -9.40 2.70 -26.07
CA ASP A 162 -10.60 2.17 -26.72
C ASP A 162 -11.01 0.80 -26.12
N GLU A 163 -10.04 0.02 -25.64
CA GLU A 163 -10.29 -1.22 -24.89
C GLU A 163 -10.90 -0.95 -23.52
N ALA A 164 -10.32 -0.01 -22.76
CA ALA A 164 -10.75 0.33 -21.40
C ALA A 164 -12.10 1.08 -21.38
N TRP A 165 -12.30 2.01 -22.32
CA TRP A 165 -13.50 2.85 -22.44
C TRP A 165 -14.06 2.80 -23.86
N PRO A 166 -14.75 1.71 -24.25
CA PRO A 166 -15.29 1.59 -25.59
C PRO A 166 -16.34 2.68 -25.88
N PRO A 167 -16.38 3.23 -27.11
CA PRO A 167 -17.38 4.21 -27.53
C PRO A 167 -18.82 3.75 -27.26
N GLN A 168 -19.70 4.68 -26.90
CA GLN A 168 -21.09 4.41 -26.50
C GLN A 168 -21.85 3.60 -27.56
N ASP A 169 -21.64 3.91 -28.84
CA ASP A 169 -22.28 3.22 -29.97
C ASP A 169 -21.98 1.71 -30.02
N LYS A 170 -20.84 1.29 -29.44
CA LYS A 170 -20.45 -0.14 -29.36
C LYS A 170 -21.06 -0.85 -28.15
N LEU A 171 -21.50 -0.13 -27.13
CA LEU A 171 -22.12 -0.71 -25.93
C LEU A 171 -23.61 -1.00 -26.14
N GLU A 172 -24.32 -0.11 -26.83
CA GLU A 172 -25.77 -0.22 -27.06
C GLU A 172 -26.14 -1.29 -28.11
N GLY A 173 -25.19 -1.69 -28.97
CA GLY A 173 -25.39 -2.75 -29.97
C GLY A 173 -25.20 -4.20 -29.45
N ALA A 174 -24.77 -4.38 -28.19
CA ALA A 174 -24.43 -5.69 -27.62
C ALA A 174 -25.56 -6.33 -26.80
N GLU A 175 -26.68 -5.63 -26.58
CA GLU A 175 -27.85 -6.18 -25.89
C GLU A 175 -28.76 -6.89 -26.90
N THR A 176 -29.11 -8.17 -26.67
CA THR A 176 -30.16 -9.00 -27.33
C THR A 176 -29.75 -10.20 -28.23
N GLY A 177 -28.63 -10.87 -27.97
CA GLY A 177 -28.40 -12.23 -28.48
C GLY A 177 -28.03 -13.20 -27.35
N PRO A 178 -28.73 -14.36 -27.17
CA PRO A 178 -28.13 -15.46 -26.43
C PRO A 178 -26.95 -15.96 -27.27
N SER A 179 -25.75 -15.50 -26.95
CA SER A 179 -24.51 -15.93 -27.59
C SER A 179 -24.25 -17.41 -27.27
N THR A 180 -24.83 -18.28 -28.09
CA THR A 180 -24.45 -19.69 -28.26
C THR A 180 -23.43 -19.84 -29.37
N ASP A 181 -22.40 -18.99 -29.39
CA ASP A 181 -21.25 -19.18 -30.29
C ASP A 181 -19.96 -18.91 -29.50
N GLY A 182 -19.12 -19.95 -29.47
CA GLY A 182 -17.85 -19.96 -28.78
C GLY A 182 -16.75 -19.19 -29.50
N ASP A 183 -15.65 -19.03 -28.77
CA ASP A 183 -14.29 -18.89 -29.28
C ASP A 183 -14.06 -17.88 -30.41
N ASN A 184 -14.36 -16.60 -30.16
CA ASN A 184 -13.72 -15.52 -30.91
C ASN A 184 -13.35 -14.35 -29.97
N PHE A 185 -12.32 -14.60 -29.17
CA PHE A 185 -11.49 -13.54 -28.61
C PHE A 185 -10.54 -12.97 -29.70
N PRO A 186 -10.11 -11.70 -29.58
CA PRO A 186 -9.17 -11.09 -30.53
C PRO A 186 -7.87 -11.89 -30.59
N ARG A 187 -7.44 -12.16 -31.82
CA ARG A 187 -6.42 -13.15 -32.17
C ARG A 187 -5.00 -12.60 -32.17
N ASP A 188 -4.66 -11.75 -31.20
CA ASP A 188 -3.32 -11.12 -31.11
C ASP A 188 -2.38 -11.74 -30.06
N THR A 189 -2.71 -12.92 -29.52
CA THR A 189 -1.81 -13.73 -28.66
C THR A 189 -1.66 -15.19 -29.12
N ALA A 190 -2.02 -15.50 -30.37
CA ALA A 190 -1.83 -16.85 -30.91
C ALA A 190 -0.35 -17.25 -31.13
N ASN A 191 0.59 -16.31 -30.98
CA ASN A 191 2.02 -16.59 -31.01
C ASN A 191 2.63 -16.91 -29.62
N SER A 192 1.84 -16.93 -28.52
CA SER A 192 2.33 -17.29 -27.18
C SER A 192 1.74 -18.60 -26.62
N LEU A 193 0.88 -19.31 -27.35
CA LEU A 193 0.16 -20.49 -26.84
C LEU A 193 0.84 -21.84 -27.11
N ILE A 194 1.94 -21.86 -27.87
CA ILE A 194 2.77 -23.06 -27.95
C ILE A 194 3.86 -22.89 -26.91
N SER A 195 3.60 -23.35 -25.68
CA SER A 195 4.64 -23.56 -24.68
C SER A 195 5.82 -24.22 -25.38
N SER A 196 7.01 -23.65 -25.21
CA SER A 196 8.19 -24.16 -25.90
C SER A 196 8.36 -25.65 -25.58
N LEU A 197 8.86 -26.45 -26.53
CA LEU A 197 9.13 -27.87 -26.27
C LEU A 197 10.03 -28.04 -25.02
N ALA A 198 10.90 -27.05 -24.77
CA ALA A 198 11.72 -26.96 -23.58
C ALA A 198 10.87 -26.88 -22.29
N GLU A 199 9.88 -26.00 -22.22
CA GLU A 199 8.96 -25.88 -21.08
C GLU A 199 8.20 -27.17 -20.82
N LEU A 200 7.63 -27.79 -21.86
CA LEU A 200 6.89 -29.05 -21.72
C LEU A 200 7.79 -30.18 -21.20
N SER A 201 9.00 -30.30 -21.76
CA SER A 201 9.95 -31.32 -21.33
C SER A 201 10.46 -31.09 -19.89
N LEU A 202 10.68 -29.84 -19.51
CA LEU A 202 11.12 -29.48 -18.16
C LEU A 202 10.02 -29.72 -17.13
N GLY A 203 8.77 -29.39 -17.46
CA GLY A 203 7.62 -29.65 -16.58
C GLY A 203 7.45 -31.14 -16.29
N LEU A 204 7.53 -32.00 -17.32
CA LEU A 204 7.46 -33.45 -17.12
C LEU A 204 8.64 -33.99 -16.30
N ALA A 205 9.85 -33.48 -16.54
CA ALA A 205 11.03 -33.87 -15.77
C ALA A 205 10.91 -33.44 -14.30
N LEU A 206 10.37 -32.24 -14.03
CA LEU A 206 10.07 -31.74 -12.70
C LEU A 206 9.05 -32.63 -11.98
N ASP A 207 7.92 -32.93 -12.63
CA ASP A 207 6.88 -33.78 -12.05
C ASP A 207 7.42 -35.17 -11.69
N GLN A 208 8.24 -35.75 -12.57
CA GLN A 208 8.89 -37.03 -12.32
C GLN A 208 9.90 -36.95 -11.16
N ALA A 209 10.76 -35.94 -11.14
CA ALA A 209 11.74 -35.72 -10.07
C ALA A 209 11.06 -35.56 -8.70
N ILE A 210 10.01 -34.76 -8.63
CA ILE A 210 9.20 -34.53 -7.43
C ILE A 210 8.50 -35.82 -6.97
N SER A 211 7.97 -36.60 -7.91
CA SER A 211 7.31 -37.88 -7.60
C SER A 211 8.28 -38.94 -7.08
N ILE A 212 9.53 -38.95 -7.57
CA ILE A 212 10.58 -39.87 -7.12
C ILE A 212 11.21 -39.39 -5.81
N GLY A 213 11.16 -38.08 -5.54
CA GLY A 213 11.82 -37.46 -4.39
C GLY A 213 13.31 -37.19 -4.61
N ASP A 214 13.75 -37.13 -5.86
CA ASP A 214 15.13 -36.80 -6.25
C ASP A 214 15.12 -35.59 -7.19
N THR A 215 15.36 -34.40 -6.63
CA THR A 215 15.42 -33.13 -7.36
C THR A 215 16.84 -32.72 -7.73
N SER A 216 17.85 -33.55 -7.41
CA SER A 216 19.27 -33.15 -7.48
C SER A 216 19.74 -32.79 -8.89
N ASP A 217 19.26 -33.49 -9.92
CA ASP A 217 19.58 -33.18 -11.32
C ASP A 217 18.92 -31.88 -11.80
N ILE A 218 17.73 -31.55 -11.29
CA ILE A 218 17.04 -30.30 -11.60
C ILE A 218 17.70 -29.12 -10.89
N GLU A 219 18.14 -29.30 -9.64
CA GLU A 219 18.85 -28.25 -8.89
C GLU A 219 20.11 -27.78 -9.64
N ARG A 220 20.81 -28.69 -10.34
CA ARG A 220 21.95 -28.31 -11.21
C ARG A 220 21.54 -27.45 -12.40
N LEU A 221 20.29 -27.56 -12.88
CA LEU A 221 19.76 -26.74 -13.96
C LEU A 221 19.43 -25.31 -13.50
N LEU A 222 19.23 -25.08 -12.20
CA LEU A 222 19.00 -23.75 -11.63
C LEU A 222 20.23 -22.83 -11.73
N LEU A 223 21.42 -23.39 -12.01
CA LEU A 223 22.61 -22.60 -12.37
C LEU A 223 22.42 -21.74 -13.64
N GLN A 224 21.31 -21.92 -14.35
CA GLN A 224 20.93 -21.12 -15.50
C GLN A 224 19.79 -20.17 -15.10
N PRO A 225 20.04 -18.85 -14.97
CA PRO A 225 19.03 -17.89 -14.48
C PRO A 225 17.70 -17.94 -15.24
N GLN A 226 17.74 -18.18 -16.56
CA GLN A 226 16.55 -18.29 -17.41
C GLN A 226 15.61 -19.45 -17.04
N LYS A 227 16.10 -20.46 -16.32
CA LYS A 227 15.32 -21.63 -15.92
C LYS A 227 14.67 -21.47 -14.55
N VAL A 228 15.18 -20.57 -13.71
CA VAL A 228 14.66 -20.35 -12.35
C VAL A 228 13.20 -19.94 -12.40
N ASP A 229 12.83 -19.03 -13.29
CA ASP A 229 11.44 -18.59 -13.46
C ASP A 229 10.52 -19.71 -13.96
N LEU A 230 11.00 -20.54 -14.90
CA LEU A 230 10.24 -21.69 -15.39
C LEU A 230 10.00 -22.73 -14.29
N VAL A 231 11.03 -23.05 -13.50
CA VAL A 231 10.92 -23.97 -12.37
C VAL A 231 9.99 -23.38 -11.31
N ARG A 232 10.14 -22.10 -10.95
CA ARG A 232 9.27 -21.39 -10.01
C ARG A 232 7.80 -21.46 -10.45
N SER A 233 7.50 -21.08 -11.69
CA SER A 233 6.14 -21.13 -12.24
C SER A 233 5.56 -22.53 -12.26
N HIS A 234 6.37 -23.57 -12.50
CA HIS A 234 5.91 -24.96 -12.44
C HIS A 234 5.62 -25.37 -10.99
N LEU A 235 6.50 -25.05 -10.06
CA LEU A 235 6.34 -25.38 -8.64
C LEU A 235 5.09 -24.73 -8.02
N GLN A 236 4.75 -23.50 -8.42
CA GLN A 236 3.55 -22.80 -7.96
C GLN A 236 2.23 -23.52 -8.34
N ARG A 237 2.24 -24.41 -9.35
CA ARG A 237 1.04 -25.14 -9.79
C ARG A 237 0.63 -26.26 -8.83
N HIS A 238 1.52 -26.70 -7.94
CA HIS A 238 1.20 -27.80 -7.03
C HIS A 238 0.28 -27.37 -5.89
N LYS A 239 -0.84 -28.10 -5.74
CA LYS A 239 -1.86 -27.90 -4.72
C LYS A 239 -2.31 -29.27 -4.15
N PRO A 240 -1.93 -29.65 -2.92
CA PRO A 240 -1.01 -28.98 -2.00
C PRO A 240 0.46 -29.05 -2.48
N PHE A 241 1.34 -28.22 -1.90
CA PHE A 241 2.77 -28.26 -2.22
C PHE A 241 3.44 -29.54 -1.70
N PRO A 242 4.19 -30.29 -2.52
CA PRO A 242 4.80 -31.56 -2.13
C PRO A 242 6.07 -31.35 -1.28
N ASN A 243 6.21 -32.13 -0.19
CA ASN A 243 7.40 -32.05 0.68
C ASN A 243 8.70 -32.41 -0.06
N SER A 244 8.65 -33.27 -1.07
CA SER A 244 9.80 -33.65 -1.88
C SER A 244 10.36 -32.50 -2.72
N ALA A 245 9.59 -31.42 -2.93
CA ALA A 245 10.03 -30.25 -3.70
C ALA A 245 10.58 -29.11 -2.83
N LEU A 246 10.65 -29.26 -1.50
CA LEU A 246 11.09 -28.18 -0.61
C LEU A 246 12.56 -27.80 -0.83
N SER A 247 13.46 -28.78 -1.02
CA SER A 247 14.88 -28.49 -1.32
C SER A 247 15.05 -27.74 -2.64
N LEU A 248 14.25 -28.10 -3.64
CA LEU A 248 14.26 -27.42 -4.94
C LEU A 248 13.74 -25.98 -4.81
N LEU A 249 12.72 -25.74 -3.98
CA LEU A 249 12.26 -24.39 -3.68
C LEU A 249 13.32 -23.58 -2.92
N GLU A 250 13.97 -24.16 -1.92
CA GLU A 250 15.10 -23.53 -1.21
C GLU A 250 16.22 -23.14 -2.18
N ALA A 251 16.53 -23.98 -3.17
CA ALA A 251 17.50 -23.68 -4.22
C ALA A 251 17.05 -22.56 -5.16
N VAL A 252 15.76 -22.46 -5.48
CA VAL A 252 15.19 -21.34 -6.26
C VAL A 252 15.31 -20.02 -5.49
N LEU A 253 15.09 -20.03 -4.17
CA LEU A 253 15.19 -18.84 -3.33
C LEU A 253 16.64 -18.42 -3.10
N ALA A 254 17.58 -19.37 -3.05
CA ALA A 254 19.00 -19.08 -2.88
C ALA A 254 19.60 -18.27 -4.05
N ASP A 255 18.97 -18.29 -5.23
CA ASP A 255 19.36 -17.47 -6.38
C ASP A 255 18.83 -16.02 -6.30
N GLU A 256 17.87 -15.73 -5.41
CA GLU A 256 17.34 -14.37 -5.26
C GLU A 256 18.40 -13.43 -4.68
N HIS A 257 18.61 -12.28 -5.32
CA HIS A 257 19.63 -11.30 -4.94
C HIS A 257 19.39 -10.57 -3.60
N ASP A 258 18.23 -10.78 -2.98
CA ASP A 258 17.77 -10.02 -1.81
C ASP A 258 17.48 -10.95 -0.64
N SER A 259 18.50 -11.23 0.17
CA SER A 259 18.37 -12.12 1.34
C SER A 259 17.43 -11.59 2.42
N GLU A 260 17.08 -10.29 2.40
CA GLU A 260 16.16 -9.69 3.37
C GLU A 260 14.70 -9.74 2.89
N ALA A 261 14.45 -9.92 1.59
CA ALA A 261 13.10 -9.96 1.02
C ALA A 261 12.83 -11.28 0.29
N VAL A 262 11.96 -12.11 0.86
CA VAL A 262 11.62 -13.43 0.33
C VAL A 262 10.22 -13.39 -0.29
N ASN A 263 10.12 -13.77 -1.56
CA ASN A 263 8.84 -13.85 -2.27
C ASN A 263 8.38 -15.30 -2.52
N LEU A 264 7.36 -15.71 -1.78
CA LEU A 264 6.70 -17.01 -1.87
C LEU A 264 5.26 -16.87 -2.38
N SER A 265 4.96 -15.82 -3.12
CA SER A 265 3.63 -15.63 -3.69
C SER A 265 3.27 -16.76 -4.66
N GLY A 266 2.02 -17.23 -4.62
CA GLY A 266 1.49 -18.31 -5.45
C GLY A 266 1.84 -19.72 -4.97
N PHE A 267 2.69 -19.88 -3.97
CA PHE A 267 3.05 -21.19 -3.42
C PHE A 267 2.05 -21.64 -2.35
N ASN A 268 1.54 -22.86 -2.47
CA ASN A 268 0.54 -23.45 -1.57
C ASN A 268 1.18 -24.20 -0.40
N LEU A 269 2.01 -23.49 0.35
CA LEU A 269 2.80 -24.02 1.47
C LEU A 269 2.01 -23.98 2.77
N SER A 270 1.98 -25.09 3.50
CA SER A 270 1.49 -25.11 4.88
C SER A 270 2.42 -24.34 5.82
N GLY A 271 1.94 -23.95 7.00
CA GLY A 271 2.76 -23.26 8.00
C GLY A 271 4.05 -24.02 8.39
N LYS A 272 4.01 -25.37 8.41
CA LYS A 272 5.21 -26.19 8.67
C LYS A 272 6.23 -26.10 7.53
N GLN A 273 5.76 -26.12 6.28
CA GLN A 273 6.62 -26.02 5.11
C GLN A 273 7.23 -24.63 4.98
N LEU A 274 6.45 -23.57 5.26
CA LEU A 274 6.97 -22.20 5.31
C LEU A 274 8.11 -22.08 6.34
N LEU A 275 7.90 -22.57 7.55
CA LEU A 275 8.93 -22.59 8.59
C LEU A 275 10.17 -23.39 8.18
N GLN A 276 9.99 -24.50 7.46
CA GLN A 276 11.11 -25.30 6.96
C GLN A 276 11.93 -24.51 5.92
N VAL A 277 11.28 -23.98 4.88
CA VAL A 277 11.93 -23.23 3.79
C VAL A 277 12.61 -21.95 4.32
N LEU A 278 11.97 -21.28 5.27
CA LEU A 278 12.49 -20.04 5.85
C LEU A 278 13.54 -20.30 6.94
N SER A 279 13.68 -21.53 7.46
CA SER A 279 14.62 -21.83 8.55
C SER A 279 16.08 -21.47 8.23
N SER A 280 16.48 -21.57 6.96
CA SER A 280 17.81 -21.19 6.49
C SER A 280 18.04 -19.67 6.45
N HIS A 281 16.97 -18.87 6.52
CA HIS A 281 16.97 -17.42 6.32
C HIS A 281 16.36 -16.64 7.51
N ASN A 282 15.82 -17.31 8.53
CA ASN A 282 14.97 -16.71 9.56
C ASN A 282 15.49 -15.43 10.25
N GLU A 283 16.81 -15.29 10.39
CA GLU A 283 17.41 -14.11 11.05
C GLU A 283 17.57 -12.89 10.11
N ALA A 284 17.60 -13.12 8.79
CA ALA A 284 17.82 -12.07 7.80
C ALA A 284 16.52 -11.54 7.18
N VAL A 285 15.47 -12.36 7.11
CA VAL A 285 14.22 -11.99 6.42
C VAL A 285 13.49 -10.88 7.16
N ARG A 286 13.34 -9.73 6.48
CA ARG A 286 12.57 -8.57 6.93
C ARG A 286 11.26 -8.42 6.16
N THR A 287 11.22 -8.85 4.91
CA THR A 287 10.04 -8.79 4.06
C THR A 287 9.67 -10.20 3.60
N LEU A 288 8.41 -10.58 3.85
CA LEU A 288 7.86 -11.86 3.42
C LEU A 288 6.57 -11.62 2.63
N ASN A 289 6.54 -12.10 1.40
CA ASN A 289 5.33 -12.13 0.58
C ASN A 289 4.85 -13.57 0.43
N ILE A 290 3.66 -13.89 0.94
CA ILE A 290 3.02 -15.21 0.80
C ILE A 290 1.63 -15.09 0.16
N SER A 291 1.44 -14.04 -0.66
CA SER A 291 0.17 -13.77 -1.36
C SER A 291 -0.26 -14.96 -2.21
N PHE A 292 -1.57 -15.22 -2.32
CA PHE A 292 -2.17 -16.35 -3.03
C PHE A 292 -1.79 -17.74 -2.48
N ASN A 293 -1.46 -17.82 -1.18
CA ASN A 293 -1.35 -19.10 -0.49
C ASN A 293 -2.73 -19.51 0.03
N GLU A 294 -3.25 -20.65 -0.45
CA GLU A 294 -4.58 -21.17 -0.10
C GLU A 294 -4.54 -22.22 1.03
N VAL A 295 -3.36 -22.47 1.62
CA VAL A 295 -3.13 -23.57 2.58
C VAL A 295 -2.71 -23.07 3.97
N ILE A 296 -2.12 -21.88 4.06
CA ILE A 296 -1.71 -21.27 5.33
C ILE A 296 -2.91 -21.00 6.24
N THR A 297 -2.88 -21.49 7.48
CA THR A 297 -3.93 -21.24 8.49
C THR A 297 -3.52 -20.15 9.47
N SER A 298 -4.46 -19.63 10.27
CA SER A 298 -4.19 -18.71 11.37
C SER A 298 -3.19 -19.28 12.39
N GLU A 299 -3.30 -20.56 12.73
CA GLU A 299 -2.32 -21.26 13.58
C GLU A 299 -0.93 -21.31 12.93
N GLY A 300 -0.87 -21.57 11.62
CA GLY A 300 0.37 -21.51 10.85
C GLY A 300 0.99 -20.12 10.88
N MET A 301 0.17 -19.08 10.75
CA MET A 301 0.58 -17.68 10.83
C MET A 301 1.16 -17.33 12.20
N SER A 302 0.49 -17.73 13.28
CA SER A 302 0.97 -17.49 14.65
C SER A 302 2.36 -18.10 14.85
N LYS A 303 2.55 -19.37 14.45
CA LYS A 303 3.87 -20.04 14.53
C LYS A 303 4.93 -19.39 13.65
N LEU A 304 4.54 -18.93 12.46
CA LEU A 304 5.43 -18.23 11.53
C LEU A 304 5.93 -16.91 12.14
N LEU A 305 5.03 -16.05 12.61
CA LEU A 305 5.37 -14.78 13.24
C LEU A 305 6.23 -14.98 14.50
N ALA A 306 5.90 -15.98 15.32
CA ALA A 306 6.70 -16.33 16.50
C ALA A 306 8.13 -16.78 16.16
N ALA A 307 8.33 -17.43 15.01
CA ALA A 307 9.64 -17.90 14.55
C ALA A 307 10.46 -16.81 13.83
N MET A 308 9.84 -15.69 13.45
CA MET A 308 10.46 -14.63 12.64
C MET A 308 10.45 -13.27 13.35
N PRO A 309 11.22 -13.10 14.44
CA PRO A 309 11.24 -11.87 15.23
C PRO A 309 11.85 -10.66 14.50
N CYS A 310 12.50 -10.89 13.36
CA CYS A 310 13.09 -9.83 12.52
C CYS A 310 12.14 -9.35 11.40
N LEU A 311 11.00 -10.03 11.22
CA LEU A 311 10.05 -9.69 10.16
C LEU A 311 9.45 -8.31 10.41
N ARG A 312 9.53 -7.45 9.38
CA ARG A 312 9.03 -6.07 9.37
C ARG A 312 7.83 -5.89 8.43
N ARG A 313 7.80 -6.61 7.31
CA ARG A 313 6.75 -6.52 6.30
C ARG A 313 6.20 -7.89 5.95
N LEU A 314 4.89 -8.03 6.00
CA LEU A 314 4.17 -9.25 5.63
C LEU A 314 3.06 -8.94 4.62
N VAL A 315 3.04 -9.66 3.49
CA VAL A 315 2.03 -9.52 2.42
C VAL A 315 1.20 -10.79 2.30
N LEU A 316 -0.12 -10.65 2.44
CA LEU A 316 -1.13 -11.71 2.53
C LEU A 316 -2.28 -11.53 1.51
N ILE A 317 -2.01 -10.97 0.33
CA ILE A 317 -3.07 -10.67 -0.63
C ILE A 317 -3.56 -11.97 -1.29
N GLY A 318 -4.88 -12.16 -1.38
CA GLY A 318 -5.46 -13.33 -2.03
C GLY A 318 -5.27 -14.65 -1.27
N CYS A 319 -4.89 -14.61 0.01
CA CYS A 319 -4.83 -15.79 0.86
C CYS A 319 -6.24 -16.17 1.35
N THR A 320 -6.92 -17.07 0.64
CA THR A 320 -8.33 -17.42 0.95
C THR A 320 -8.51 -18.28 2.19
N SER A 321 -7.42 -18.85 2.73
CA SER A 321 -7.45 -19.71 3.92
C SER A 321 -7.34 -18.95 5.24
N ILE A 322 -7.07 -17.65 5.20
CA ILE A 322 -7.05 -16.76 6.36
C ILE A 322 -8.27 -15.85 6.24
N MET A 323 -9.29 -16.15 7.03
CA MET A 323 -10.48 -15.30 7.06
C MET A 323 -10.20 -14.00 7.80
N ASP A 324 -10.91 -12.93 7.44
CA ASP A 324 -10.85 -11.62 8.08
C ASP A 324 -10.99 -11.71 9.61
N ASP A 325 -11.98 -12.49 10.07
CA ASP A 325 -12.25 -12.71 11.50
C ASP A 325 -11.10 -13.44 12.20
N ASP A 326 -10.50 -14.45 11.56
CA ASP A 326 -9.39 -15.22 12.14
C ASP A 326 -8.14 -14.35 12.34
N LEU A 327 -7.83 -13.49 11.37
CA LEU A 327 -6.72 -12.55 11.47
C LEU A 327 -6.98 -11.47 12.53
N CYS A 328 -8.21 -10.93 12.56
CA CYS A 328 -8.63 -9.98 13.59
C CYS A 328 -8.52 -10.59 14.99
N ASP A 329 -8.97 -11.82 15.17
CA ASP A 329 -8.91 -12.51 16.46
C ASP A 329 -7.47 -12.74 16.89
N LEU A 330 -6.60 -13.20 15.98
CA LEU A 330 -5.17 -13.34 16.25
C LEU A 330 -4.53 -12.00 16.67
N MET A 331 -4.84 -10.90 16.00
CA MET A 331 -4.36 -9.56 16.36
C MET A 331 -4.89 -9.08 17.73
N ARG A 332 -6.08 -9.53 18.15
CA ARG A 332 -6.65 -9.19 19.47
C ARG A 332 -6.09 -10.06 20.59
N THR A 333 -5.87 -11.35 20.35
CA THR A 333 -5.47 -12.33 21.36
C THR A 333 -3.96 -12.39 21.56
N GLU A 334 -3.19 -12.24 20.50
CA GLU A 334 -1.72 -12.34 20.49
C GLU A 334 -1.07 -11.12 19.80
N PRO A 335 -1.38 -9.88 20.24
CA PRO A 335 -0.87 -8.66 19.59
C PRO A 335 0.65 -8.58 19.55
N GLU A 336 1.36 -9.24 20.48
CA GLU A 336 2.82 -9.28 20.56
C GLU A 336 3.48 -9.92 19.33
N LEU A 337 2.78 -10.80 18.61
CA LEU A 337 3.27 -11.41 17.37
C LEU A 337 3.47 -10.38 16.25
N PHE A 338 2.80 -9.23 16.35
CA PHE A 338 2.80 -8.17 15.35
C PHE A 338 3.69 -6.98 15.75
N TYR A 339 4.35 -7.01 16.91
CA TYR A 339 5.12 -5.88 17.44
C TYR A 339 6.37 -5.53 16.65
N THR A 340 6.85 -6.45 15.81
CA THR A 340 8.01 -6.25 14.94
C THR A 340 7.61 -5.71 13.57
N LEU A 341 6.33 -5.82 13.19
CA LEU A 341 5.84 -5.43 11.88
C LEU A 341 5.62 -3.93 11.78
N ASP A 342 6.23 -3.36 10.75
CA ASP A 342 5.95 -2.01 10.23
C ASP A 342 4.78 -2.06 9.23
N THR A 343 4.57 -3.20 8.56
CA THR A 343 3.59 -3.33 7.49
C THR A 343 2.95 -4.71 7.49
N LEU A 344 1.61 -4.74 7.46
CA LEU A 344 0.80 -5.95 7.29
C LEU A 344 -0.22 -5.67 6.19
N LEU A 345 -0.01 -6.25 5.00
CA LEU A 345 -0.89 -6.07 3.86
C LEU A 345 -1.85 -7.26 3.77
N HIS A 346 -3.12 -7.00 4.02
CA HIS A 346 -4.23 -7.95 3.91
C HIS A 346 -5.45 -7.22 3.34
N PRO A 347 -6.29 -7.83 2.49
CA PRO A 347 -7.44 -7.15 1.88
C PRO A 347 -8.32 -6.38 2.87
N MET A 348 -8.67 -7.01 4.00
CA MET A 348 -9.44 -6.36 5.09
C MET A 348 -8.77 -5.10 5.66
N LEU A 349 -7.43 -5.07 5.74
CA LEU A 349 -6.68 -3.93 6.29
C LEU A 349 -6.52 -2.78 5.28
N LEU A 350 -6.71 -3.09 4.00
CA LEU A 350 -6.62 -2.14 2.91
C LEU A 350 -7.99 -1.55 2.56
N GLU A 351 -9.07 -2.17 3.02
CA GLU A 351 -10.41 -1.72 2.70
C GLU A 351 -10.70 -0.32 3.22
N ILE A 352 -11.19 0.56 2.34
CA ILE A 352 -11.37 1.99 2.64
C ILE A 352 -12.76 2.24 3.25
N LYS A 353 -12.99 1.65 4.42
CA LYS A 353 -14.22 1.79 5.22
C LYS A 353 -13.93 2.47 6.56
N GLU A 354 -14.70 3.51 6.85
CA GLU A 354 -14.67 4.20 8.14
C GLU A 354 -15.96 3.87 8.93
N PRO A 355 -15.86 3.45 10.20
CA PRO A 355 -14.62 3.20 10.94
C PRO A 355 -13.90 1.90 10.52
N PRO A 356 -12.59 1.76 10.81
CA PRO A 356 -11.86 0.50 10.64
C PRO A 356 -12.58 -0.72 11.25
N GLN A 357 -12.67 -1.81 10.51
CA GLN A 357 -13.29 -3.06 11.03
C GLN A 357 -12.30 -3.96 11.78
N TRP A 358 -11.03 -3.57 11.78
CA TRP A 358 -9.90 -4.34 12.31
C TRP A 358 -9.35 -3.74 13.61
N PRO A 359 -8.63 -4.52 14.43
CA PRO A 359 -8.06 -4.03 15.70
C PRO A 359 -7.02 -2.92 15.47
N VAL A 360 -7.29 -1.73 16.01
CA VAL A 360 -6.36 -0.60 15.91
C VAL A 360 -5.25 -0.70 16.97
N ALA A 361 -4.00 -0.79 16.51
CA ALA A 361 -2.83 -0.83 17.39
C ALA A 361 -2.38 0.58 17.80
N PHE A 362 -2.47 1.55 16.88
CA PHE A 362 -2.05 2.93 17.09
C PHE A 362 -2.98 3.90 16.36
N THR A 363 -3.30 5.02 17.01
CA THR A 363 -4.03 6.13 16.40
C THR A 363 -3.24 7.41 16.55
N PHE A 364 -3.05 8.14 15.45
CA PHE A 364 -2.67 9.54 15.50
C PHE A 364 -3.94 10.39 15.42
N ALA A 365 -4.10 11.34 16.34
CA ALA A 365 -5.23 12.28 16.38
C ALA A 365 -4.71 13.71 16.50
N GLY A 366 -4.83 14.47 15.42
CA GLY A 366 -4.52 15.89 15.32
C GLY A 366 -5.77 16.74 15.53
N SER A 367 -5.68 17.75 16.40
CA SER A 367 -6.66 18.85 16.49
C SER A 367 -6.05 20.10 15.87
N PHE A 368 -6.74 20.65 14.87
CA PHE A 368 -6.34 21.85 14.13
C PHE A 368 -7.44 22.91 14.29
N ASP A 369 -7.07 24.19 14.44
CA ASP A 369 -7.81 25.47 14.56
C ASP A 369 -9.36 25.51 14.64
N MET A 370 -10.08 24.62 13.96
CA MET A 370 -11.53 24.51 14.05
C MET A 370 -11.95 23.69 15.27
N PRO A 371 -12.65 24.29 16.26
CA PRO A 371 -13.15 23.57 17.42
C PRO A 371 -14.03 22.39 17.00
N GLY A 372 -13.66 21.18 17.42
CA GLY A 372 -14.44 19.96 17.19
C GLY A 372 -14.05 19.12 15.99
N GLU A 373 -13.14 19.58 15.12
CA GLU A 373 -12.60 18.74 14.04
C GLU A 373 -11.32 18.03 14.50
N MET A 374 -11.41 16.73 14.75
CA MET A 374 -10.24 15.86 14.84
C MET A 374 -9.97 15.25 13.48
N ARG A 375 -8.69 15.15 13.11
CA ARG A 375 -8.21 14.43 11.94
C ARG A 375 -7.13 13.46 12.37
N GLY A 376 -6.89 12.41 11.61
CA GLY A 376 -5.91 11.44 12.06
C GLY A 376 -5.71 10.27 11.13
N CYS A 377 -5.09 9.23 11.69
CA CYS A 377 -4.87 7.96 11.02
C CYS A 377 -4.86 6.85 12.05
N CYS A 378 -5.48 5.71 11.72
CA CYS A 378 -5.38 4.48 12.48
C CYS A 378 -4.40 3.53 11.80
N LEU A 379 -3.62 2.78 12.57
CA LEU A 379 -2.68 1.77 12.09
C LEU A 379 -2.98 0.40 12.72
N PRO A 380 -3.04 -0.68 11.91
CA PRO A 380 -3.28 -2.03 12.42
C PRO A 380 -2.06 -2.62 13.14
N VAL A 381 -0.87 -2.22 12.70
CA VAL A 381 0.43 -2.59 13.28
C VAL A 381 1.32 -1.36 13.26
N PHE A 382 2.32 -1.30 14.14
CA PHE A 382 3.31 -0.22 14.14
C PHE A 382 4.57 -0.65 14.89
N THR A 383 5.68 0.02 14.60
CA THR A 383 6.87 -0.02 15.43
C THR A 383 7.18 1.37 15.99
N PRO A 384 7.99 1.46 17.08
CA PRO A 384 8.40 2.76 17.59
C PRO A 384 9.15 3.60 16.55
N THR A 385 9.94 2.95 15.68
CA THR A 385 10.65 3.60 14.57
C THR A 385 9.69 4.20 13.57
N SER A 386 8.68 3.44 13.11
CA SER A 386 7.70 3.97 12.15
C SER A 386 6.94 5.16 12.72
N VAL A 387 6.46 5.09 13.97
CA VAL A 387 5.74 6.21 14.61
C VAL A 387 6.61 7.46 14.74
N VAL A 388 7.86 7.32 15.19
CA VAL A 388 8.75 8.49 15.35
C VAL A 388 9.09 9.11 13.99
N GLN A 389 9.34 8.28 12.98
CA GLN A 389 9.59 8.74 11.61
C GLN A 389 8.36 9.45 11.03
N SER A 390 7.16 8.88 11.18
CA SER A 390 5.90 9.50 10.74
C SER A 390 5.62 10.83 11.45
N LEU A 391 5.94 10.95 12.74
CA LEU A 391 5.79 12.21 13.48
C LEU A 391 6.78 13.29 13.00
N LEU A 392 8.02 12.91 12.71
CA LEU A 392 8.98 13.83 12.06
C LEU A 392 8.47 14.27 10.70
N ASP A 393 7.96 13.31 9.92
CA ASP A 393 7.44 13.59 8.60
C ASP A 393 6.25 14.53 8.63
N PHE A 394 5.30 14.27 9.53
CA PHE A 394 4.14 15.12 9.81
C PHE A 394 4.55 16.51 10.28
N HIS A 395 5.49 16.61 11.23
CA HIS A 395 5.98 17.88 11.75
C HIS A 395 6.60 18.74 10.64
N ASP A 396 7.50 18.17 9.84
CA ASP A 396 8.17 18.91 8.76
C ASP A 396 7.16 19.43 7.72
N MET A 397 6.09 18.67 7.46
CA MET A 397 4.98 19.14 6.61
C MET A 397 4.21 20.27 7.25
N ALA A 398 3.77 20.09 8.50
CA ALA A 398 3.00 21.09 9.22
C ALA A 398 3.76 22.44 9.30
N MET A 399 5.07 22.40 9.55
CA MET A 399 5.91 23.59 9.59
C MET A 399 6.04 24.29 8.24
N ALA A 400 6.13 23.52 7.15
CA ALA A 400 6.16 24.11 5.82
C ALA A 400 4.82 24.81 5.46
N PHE A 401 3.69 24.28 5.91
CA PHE A 401 2.38 24.93 5.71
C PHE A 401 2.21 26.20 6.55
N LEU A 402 2.74 26.22 7.76
CA LEU A 402 2.74 27.42 8.61
C LEU A 402 3.45 28.59 7.94
N GLN A 403 4.59 28.33 7.29
CA GLN A 403 5.35 29.35 6.58
C GLN A 403 4.58 29.93 5.38
N LEU A 404 3.65 29.17 4.80
CA LEU A 404 2.86 29.59 3.64
C LEU A 404 1.64 30.44 4.00
N SER A 405 1.36 30.69 5.29
CA SER A 405 0.10 31.33 5.75
C SER A 405 -1.18 30.64 5.25
N ASP A 406 -1.06 29.40 4.77
CA ASP A 406 -2.15 28.60 4.18
C ASP A 406 -2.57 27.47 5.12
N LEU A 407 -2.60 27.77 6.42
CA LEU A 407 -2.97 26.77 7.43
C LEU A 407 -4.42 26.31 7.29
N LYS A 408 -5.28 27.14 6.68
CA LYS A 408 -6.66 26.77 6.38
C LYS A 408 -6.75 25.62 5.38
N SER A 409 -5.82 25.51 4.44
CA SER A 409 -5.78 24.39 3.50
C SER A 409 -5.14 23.15 4.13
N ALA A 410 -4.10 23.33 4.95
CA ALA A 410 -3.47 22.23 5.68
C ALA A 410 -4.37 21.61 6.76
N SER A 411 -5.18 22.41 7.46
CA SER A 411 -6.11 21.94 8.51
C SER A 411 -7.34 21.23 7.95
N ARG A 412 -7.71 21.51 6.68
CA ARG A 412 -8.81 20.81 5.99
C ARG A 412 -8.43 19.40 5.52
N GLY A 413 -7.15 19.16 5.24
CA GLY A 413 -6.67 17.88 4.71
C GLY A 413 -6.26 16.89 5.80
N GLY A 414 -7.15 15.96 6.18
CA GLY A 414 -6.78 14.79 6.99
C GLY A 414 -5.67 13.92 6.36
N MET A 415 -5.40 14.11 5.07
CA MET A 415 -4.40 13.38 4.29
C MET A 415 -2.96 13.62 4.72
N THR A 416 -2.60 14.74 5.34
CA THR A 416 -1.20 14.96 5.77
C THR A 416 -0.80 13.95 6.83
N ALA A 417 -1.67 13.75 7.82
CA ALA A 417 -1.48 12.71 8.84
C ALA A 417 -1.53 11.33 8.22
N GLN A 418 -2.53 11.04 7.38
CA GLN A 418 -2.65 9.75 6.75
C GLN A 418 -1.40 9.42 5.91
N ALA A 419 -0.93 10.34 5.08
CA ALA A 419 0.27 10.13 4.28
C ALA A 419 1.54 9.95 5.11
N ALA A 420 1.68 10.67 6.23
CA ALA A 420 2.80 10.51 7.15
C ALA A 420 2.81 9.12 7.82
N PHE A 421 1.64 8.63 8.24
CA PHE A 421 1.52 7.43 9.05
C PHE A 421 1.30 6.15 8.26
N THR A 422 0.73 6.22 7.05
CA THR A 422 0.61 5.05 6.18
C THR A 422 1.88 4.77 5.40
N ALA A 423 2.86 5.68 5.39
CA ALA A 423 4.13 5.48 4.72
C ALA A 423 5.19 4.89 5.66
N VAL A 424 5.94 3.91 5.17
CA VAL A 424 7.14 3.40 5.82
C VAL A 424 8.34 3.79 4.96
N ARG A 425 9.30 4.48 5.57
CA ARG A 425 10.59 4.82 4.94
C ARG A 425 11.68 4.84 6.01
N GLU A 426 12.89 4.51 5.60
CA GLU A 426 14.08 4.75 6.42
C GLU A 426 14.38 6.26 6.49
N PRO A 427 15.07 6.74 7.55
CA PRO A 427 15.27 8.17 7.78
C PRO A 427 15.96 8.92 6.63
N ASP A 428 16.85 8.25 5.90
CA ASP A 428 17.62 8.77 4.77
C ASP A 428 16.97 8.54 3.40
N VAL A 429 15.89 7.75 3.35
CA VAL A 429 15.13 7.50 2.13
C VAL A 429 14.20 8.68 1.86
N ARG A 430 14.28 9.22 0.64
CA ARG A 430 13.44 10.34 0.17
C ARG A 430 11.96 10.04 0.32
N TRP A 431 11.17 11.08 0.50
CA TRP A 431 9.71 10.95 0.59
C TRP A 431 9.08 10.25 -0.62
N SER A 432 9.62 10.50 -1.82
CA SER A 432 9.18 9.87 -3.08
C SER A 432 9.55 8.40 -3.23
N ARG A 433 10.25 7.82 -2.25
CA ARG A 433 10.70 6.42 -2.25
C ARG A 433 10.10 5.61 -1.09
N ARG A 434 9.02 6.11 -0.50
CA ARG A 434 8.34 5.47 0.63
C ARG A 434 7.47 4.30 0.16
N ALA A 435 7.49 3.20 0.90
CA ALA A 435 6.53 2.11 0.69
C ALA A 435 5.24 2.42 1.45
N LEU A 436 4.09 2.03 0.89
CA LEU A 436 2.82 2.15 1.58
C LEU A 436 2.57 0.93 2.48
N ALA A 437 2.21 1.18 3.73
CA ALA A 437 2.02 0.18 4.77
C ALA A 437 0.55 -0.13 5.10
N ALA A 438 -0.35 0.83 4.86
CA ALA A 438 -1.77 0.71 5.17
C ALA A 438 -2.61 1.64 4.29
N ALA A 439 -3.92 1.39 4.22
CA ALA A 439 -4.86 2.34 3.65
C ALA A 439 -5.10 3.52 4.62
N PRO A 440 -5.31 4.74 4.09
CA PRO A 440 -5.54 5.94 4.90
C PRO A 440 -6.94 5.90 5.52
N LEU A 441 -7.05 5.46 6.78
CA LEU A 441 -8.33 5.39 7.50
C LEU A 441 -8.30 6.20 8.80
N PHE A 442 -9.41 6.88 9.09
CA PHE A 442 -9.61 7.53 10.38
C PHE A 442 -11.06 7.39 10.87
N GLY A 443 -11.25 6.75 12.02
CA GLY A 443 -12.56 6.62 12.67
C GLY A 443 -12.60 7.43 13.97
N VAL A 444 -13.34 8.55 14.01
CA VAL A 444 -13.53 9.34 15.25
C VAL A 444 -14.51 8.65 16.20
N ASP A 445 -15.48 7.90 15.68
CA ASP A 445 -16.54 7.28 16.49
C ASP A 445 -16.04 6.11 17.37
N GLU A 446 -14.77 5.73 17.23
CA GLU A 446 -14.15 4.56 17.86
C GLU A 446 -13.56 4.80 19.26
N TRP A 447 -13.86 5.91 19.94
CA TRP A 447 -13.56 6.01 21.38
C TRP A 447 -14.17 4.87 22.21
N ASN A 448 -15.09 4.09 21.63
CA ASN A 448 -15.67 2.87 22.20
C ASN A 448 -14.78 1.61 22.10
N MET A 449 -13.81 1.57 21.19
CA MET A 449 -12.84 0.47 21.03
C MET A 449 -11.43 1.06 21.13
N PRO A 450 -11.05 1.62 22.29
CA PRO A 450 -9.89 2.47 22.36
C PRO A 450 -8.65 1.69 21.88
N PRO A 451 -7.90 2.26 20.92
CA PRO A 451 -6.65 1.66 20.47
C PRO A 451 -5.72 1.52 21.68
N ASN A 452 -4.77 0.59 21.59
CA ASN A 452 -3.80 0.41 22.67
C ASN A 452 -2.99 1.70 22.90
N TRP A 453 -2.68 2.42 21.83
CA TRP A 453 -1.93 3.67 21.87
C TRP A 453 -2.60 4.77 21.02
N VAL A 454 -2.68 5.99 21.57
CA VAL A 454 -3.08 7.20 20.84
C VAL A 454 -1.96 8.23 20.97
N CYS A 455 -1.57 8.87 19.87
CA CYS A 455 -0.81 10.11 19.90
C CYS A 455 -1.78 11.26 19.66
N ILE A 456 -2.03 12.06 20.69
CA ILE A 456 -2.81 13.29 20.57
C ILE A 456 -1.83 14.40 20.25
N PHE A 457 -2.12 15.13 19.18
CA PHE A 457 -1.32 16.25 18.71
C PHE A 457 -2.25 17.46 18.58
N HIS A 458 -1.99 18.50 19.36
CA HIS A 458 -2.78 19.72 19.33
C HIS A 458 -1.93 20.88 18.81
N TYR A 459 -2.46 21.51 17.77
CA TYR A 459 -1.95 22.77 17.27
C TYR A 459 -2.70 23.91 17.96
N GLY A 460 -1.97 24.73 18.71
CA GLY A 460 -2.54 25.86 19.45
C GLY A 460 -3.02 26.97 18.52
N ASP A 461 -3.98 27.77 19.01
CA ASP A 461 -4.66 28.83 18.27
C ASP A 461 -3.68 29.78 17.55
N CYS A 462 -3.78 29.84 16.23
CA CYS A 462 -2.94 30.67 15.34
C CYS A 462 -3.04 32.18 15.63
N GLU A 463 -4.07 32.63 16.35
CA GLU A 463 -4.32 34.04 16.61
C GLU A 463 -3.42 34.64 17.71
N LEU A 464 -2.64 33.83 18.43
CA LEU A 464 -1.75 34.30 19.49
C LEU A 464 -0.31 34.54 18.97
N PRO A 465 0.24 35.77 19.06
CA PRO A 465 1.59 36.04 18.61
C PRO A 465 2.64 35.32 19.50
N ALA A 466 3.49 34.52 18.86
CA ALA A 466 4.84 34.17 19.29
C ALA A 466 5.08 33.08 20.38
N ALA A 467 4.15 32.14 20.63
CA ALA A 467 4.49 30.96 21.45
C ALA A 467 3.65 29.70 21.17
N THR A 468 3.48 29.31 19.91
CA THR A 468 2.75 28.09 19.52
C THR A 468 3.63 26.84 19.71
N ALA A 469 3.90 26.46 20.96
CA ALA A 469 4.49 25.16 21.24
C ALA A 469 3.47 24.06 20.89
N PHE A 470 3.83 23.15 19.99
CA PHE A 470 3.06 21.93 19.75
C PHE A 470 2.79 21.22 21.08
N GLN A 471 1.52 20.98 21.38
CA GLN A 471 1.16 20.17 22.54
C GLN A 471 0.94 18.75 22.04
N TYR A 472 1.60 17.80 22.67
CA TYR A 472 1.43 16.40 22.33
C TYR A 472 1.40 15.54 23.60
N ALA A 473 0.70 14.42 23.51
CA ALA A 473 0.72 13.38 24.52
C ALA A 473 0.54 12.02 23.87
N PHE A 474 1.29 11.03 24.35
CA PHE A 474 1.02 9.63 24.07
C PHE A 474 0.11 9.10 25.16
N VAL A 475 -1.02 8.53 24.76
CA VAL A 475 -2.06 8.03 25.65
C VAL A 475 -2.14 6.53 25.48
N LYS A 476 -2.03 5.81 26.61
CA LYS A 476 -2.27 4.37 26.64
C LYS A 476 -3.59 4.08 27.33
N HIS A 477 -4.46 3.35 26.65
CA HIS A 477 -5.69 2.85 27.24
C HIS A 477 -5.43 1.48 27.87
N ASN A 478 -5.61 1.38 29.19
CA ASN A 478 -5.62 0.09 29.85
C ASN A 478 -7.02 -0.50 29.68
N ARG A 479 -7.13 -1.57 28.88
CA ARG A 479 -8.38 -2.32 28.74
C ARG A 479 -8.91 -2.68 30.12
N ALA A 480 -10.22 -2.50 30.29
CA ALA A 480 -10.91 -2.95 31.48
C ALA A 480 -10.68 -4.46 31.63
N SER A 481 -9.89 -4.85 32.61
CA SER A 481 -9.80 -6.25 32.99
C SER A 481 -10.98 -6.58 33.89
N HIS A 482 -11.53 -7.78 33.73
CA HIS A 482 -12.36 -8.33 34.79
C HIS A 482 -11.44 -8.68 35.95
N SER A 483 -11.71 -8.08 37.11
CA SER A 483 -11.13 -8.58 38.36
C SER A 483 -11.50 -10.07 38.51
N PRO A 484 -10.67 -10.90 39.18
CA PRO A 484 -11.04 -12.27 39.53
C PRO A 484 -12.44 -12.39 40.17
N ASP A 485 -12.92 -11.33 40.81
CA ASP A 485 -14.24 -11.25 41.45
C ASP A 485 -15.39 -10.84 40.50
N GLY A 486 -15.15 -10.78 39.19
CA GLY A 486 -16.15 -10.39 38.17
C GLY A 486 -16.52 -8.89 38.16
N LYS A 487 -15.93 -8.07 39.04
CA LYS A 487 -16.15 -6.61 39.04
C LYS A 487 -15.42 -5.97 37.86
N ALA A 488 -16.15 -5.19 37.06
CA ALA A 488 -15.58 -4.39 35.99
C ALA A 488 -14.60 -3.35 36.58
N VAL A 489 -13.32 -3.47 36.27
CA VAL A 489 -12.34 -2.42 36.58
C VAL A 489 -12.55 -1.29 35.59
N LYS A 490 -12.78 -0.08 36.08
CA LYS A 490 -12.94 1.10 35.22
C LYS A 490 -11.69 1.25 34.35
N ALA A 491 -11.88 1.40 33.04
CA ALA A 491 -10.79 1.68 32.13
C ALA A 491 -9.95 2.86 32.66
N SER A 492 -8.63 2.70 32.70
CA SER A 492 -7.70 3.75 33.13
C SER A 492 -6.91 4.24 31.93
N VAL A 493 -6.63 5.54 31.93
CA VAL A 493 -5.89 6.23 30.88
C VAL A 493 -4.58 6.71 31.47
N GLN A 494 -3.47 6.43 30.80
CA GLN A 494 -2.13 6.88 31.19
C GLN A 494 -1.58 7.80 30.11
N TYR A 495 -0.94 8.90 30.53
CA TYR A 495 -0.35 9.91 29.65
C TYR A 495 1.17 9.84 29.75
N PHE A 496 1.84 9.93 28.60
CA PHE A 496 3.28 9.85 28.47
C PHE A 496 3.80 10.95 27.55
N ASP A 497 4.99 11.45 27.87
CA ASP A 497 5.84 12.16 26.91
C ASP A 497 6.55 11.16 25.98
N LEU A 498 7.39 11.65 25.05
CA LEU A 498 8.12 10.79 24.12
C LEU A 498 9.05 9.78 24.85
N PRO A 499 9.88 10.17 25.83
CA PRO A 499 10.68 9.22 26.59
C PRO A 499 9.85 8.16 27.33
N GLY A 500 8.73 8.56 27.96
CA GLY A 500 7.81 7.67 28.65
C GLY A 500 7.17 6.66 27.69
N PHE A 501 6.71 7.13 26.53
CA PHE A 501 6.17 6.29 25.45
C PHE A 501 7.19 5.24 25.02
N LEU A 502 8.40 5.65 24.63
CA LEU A 502 9.45 4.73 24.18
C LEU A 502 9.86 3.73 25.27
N THR A 503 9.89 4.17 26.54
CA THR A 503 10.15 3.28 27.69
C THR A 503 9.07 2.22 27.84
N MET A 504 7.80 2.59 27.66
CA MET A 504 6.68 1.66 27.74
C MET A 504 6.66 0.67 26.57
N LEU A 505 6.93 1.11 25.34
CA LEU A 505 7.03 0.21 24.18
C LEU A 505 8.17 -0.80 24.34
N LYS A 506 9.30 -0.40 24.92
CA LYS A 506 10.38 -1.32 25.26
C LYS A 506 9.93 -2.37 26.28
N ARG A 507 9.10 -2.01 27.27
CA ARG A 507 8.52 -2.97 28.23
C ARG A 507 7.54 -3.93 27.56
N GLU A 508 6.85 -3.48 26.50
CA GLU A 508 6.03 -4.32 25.63
C GLU A 508 6.84 -5.22 24.70
N ARG A 509 8.19 -5.17 24.75
CA ARG A 509 9.10 -5.93 23.87
C ARG A 509 9.03 -5.52 22.40
N ARG A 510 8.57 -4.29 22.11
CA ARG A 510 8.68 -3.74 20.75
C ARG A 510 10.14 -3.42 20.41
N PRO A 511 10.52 -3.46 19.12
CA PRO A 511 11.88 -3.11 18.69
C PRO A 511 12.28 -1.70 19.17
N PRO A 512 13.55 -1.50 19.56
CA PRO A 512 14.01 -0.18 19.97
C PRO A 512 14.00 0.80 18.80
N VAL A 513 13.72 2.07 19.10
CA VAL A 513 13.89 3.17 18.14
C VAL A 513 15.37 3.54 18.02
N ASP A 514 15.78 4.01 16.84
CA ASP A 514 17.10 4.63 16.68
C ASP A 514 17.21 5.88 17.57
N LYS A 515 18.34 6.01 18.28
CA LYS A 515 18.55 7.10 19.25
C LYS A 515 18.68 8.46 18.58
N VAL A 516 19.27 8.51 17.38
CA VAL A 516 19.43 9.75 16.61
C VAL A 516 18.05 10.22 16.16
N LEU A 517 17.22 9.31 15.67
CA LEU A 517 15.86 9.60 15.24
C LEU A 517 14.98 10.12 16.41
N ALA A 518 15.02 9.45 17.56
CA ALA A 518 14.28 9.90 18.75
C ALA A 518 14.78 11.27 19.27
N ALA A 519 16.09 11.53 19.19
CA ALA A 519 16.67 12.81 19.56
C ALA A 519 16.27 13.92 18.57
N GLN A 520 16.17 13.61 17.27
CA GLN A 520 15.67 14.54 16.26
C GLN A 520 14.22 14.93 16.56
N LEU A 521 13.34 13.97 16.81
CA LEU A 521 11.94 14.27 17.13
C LEU A 521 11.83 15.07 18.43
N SER A 522 12.57 14.69 19.46
CA SER A 522 12.63 15.43 20.73
C SER A 522 13.02 16.90 20.50
N ARG A 523 14.03 17.17 19.66
CA ARG A 523 14.44 18.54 19.35
C ARG A 523 13.35 19.32 18.63
N ARG A 524 12.69 18.72 17.63
CA ARG A 524 11.58 19.37 16.89
C ARG A 524 10.39 19.71 17.79
N LEU A 525 10.03 18.80 18.70
CA LEU A 525 8.90 19.00 19.60
C LEU A 525 9.21 19.95 20.78
N LEU A 526 10.48 20.06 21.18
CA LEU A 526 10.91 20.90 22.32
C LEU A 526 11.48 22.25 21.92
N SER A 527 11.83 22.49 20.65
CA SER A 527 12.33 23.78 20.19
C SER A 527 11.22 24.82 20.31
N LYS A 528 11.18 25.50 21.44
CA LYS A 528 10.37 26.70 21.65
C LYS A 528 10.96 27.92 20.94
N GLU A 529 12.21 27.84 20.50
CA GLU A 529 13.04 28.99 20.18
C GLU A 529 13.93 28.66 18.98
N GLU A 530 13.69 29.35 17.86
CA GLU A 530 14.64 29.87 16.85
C GLU A 530 13.91 30.24 15.53
N SER A 531 12.74 30.88 15.60
CA SER A 531 12.04 31.45 14.44
C SER A 531 11.53 32.86 14.74
#